data_AF-A0A3R9GAK3-F1
#
_entry.id   AF-A0A3R9GAK3-F1
#
_cell.length_a   1.000
_cell.length_b   1.000
_cell.length_c   1.000
_cell.angle_alpha   90.00
_cell.angle_beta   90.00
_cell.angle_gamma   90.00
#
_symmetry.space_group_name_H-M   'P 1'
#
loop_
_entity.id
_entity.type
_entity.pdbx_description
1 polymer ?
#
loop_
_entity_poly.entity_id
_entity_poly.type
_entity_poly.pdbx_seq_one_letter_code
_entity_poly.pdbx_strand_id
1 'polypeptide(L)' 'MSLVPKNLNQKVTREIMAILIIKVIILMVIKNIWFDAPTIPKNFDNQVAERIAGNPSPIKETR' A
#
# COMPACT_ATOMS: atom_id res chain seq x y z
N MET A 1 -43.29 27.20 -12.04
CA MET A 1 -43.04 25.93 -11.30
C MET A 1 -41.84 25.27 -11.94
N SER A 2 -40.74 25.08 -11.21
CA SER A 2 -39.47 24.58 -11.77
C SER A 2 -39.60 23.09 -12.12
N LEU A 3 -39.69 22.81 -13.42
CA LEU A 3 -39.75 21.46 -13.97
C LEU A 3 -38.33 20.90 -14.08
N VAL A 4 -37.70 20.62 -12.94
CA VAL A 4 -36.46 19.84 -12.96
C VAL A 4 -36.85 18.37 -13.18
N PRO A 5 -36.47 17.75 -14.31
CA PRO A 5 -36.76 16.35 -14.56
C PRO A 5 -36.02 15.49 -13.53
N LYS A 6 -36.75 15.02 -12.50
CA LYS A 6 -36.24 14.21 -11.37
C LYS A 6 -35.53 12.93 -11.82
N ASN A 7 -35.91 12.42 -12.98
CA ASN A 7 -35.36 11.27 -13.67
C ASN A 7 -33.99 11.53 -14.34
N LEU A 8 -33.70 12.77 -14.76
CA LEU A 8 -32.40 13.11 -15.35
C LEU A 8 -31.31 13.05 -14.28
N ASN A 9 -31.60 13.61 -13.10
CA ASN A 9 -30.69 13.59 -11.96
C ASN A 9 -30.37 12.15 -11.51
N GLN A 10 -31.36 11.25 -11.50
CA GLN A 10 -31.12 9.85 -11.11
C GLN A 10 -30.20 9.10 -12.08
N LYS A 11 -30.33 9.32 -13.40
CA LYS A 11 -29.42 8.71 -14.38
C LYS A 11 -28.00 9.24 -14.21
N VAL A 12 -27.85 10.56 -14.12
CA VAL A 12 -26.55 11.24 -13.94
C VAL A 12 -25.90 10.81 -12.61
N THR A 13 -26.65 10.73 -11.51
CA THR A 13 -26.14 10.24 -10.23
C THR A 13 -25.64 8.80 -10.32
N ARG A 14 -26.35 7.92 -11.05
CA ARG A 14 -25.92 6.53 -11.24
C ARG A 14 -24.63 6.42 -12.05
N GLU A 15 -24.50 7.23 -13.10
CA GLU A 15 -23.29 7.31 -13.93
C GLU A 15 -22.10 7.84 -13.13
N ILE A 16 -22.29 8.94 -12.38
CA ILE A 16 -21.26 9.50 -11.50
C ILE A 16 -20.85 8.47 -10.43
N MET A 17 -21.81 7.74 -9.85
CA MET A 17 -21.51 6.71 -8.86
C MET A 17 -20.69 5.56 -9.48
N ALA A 18 -20.99 5.15 -10.71
CA ALA A 18 -20.20 4.14 -11.42
C ALA A 18 -18.76 4.61 -11.68
N ILE A 19 -18.59 5.85 -12.15
CA ILE A 19 -17.26 6.46 -12.37
C ILE A 19 -16.48 6.56 -11.05
N LEU A 20 -17.16 6.93 -9.96
CA LEU A 20 -16.56 7.03 -8.63
C LEU A 20 -16.06 5.66 -8.15
N ILE A 21 -16.86 4.60 -8.29
CA ILE A 21 -16.48 3.23 -7.92
C ILE A 21 -15.25 2.79 -8.72
N ILE A 22 -15.23 3.02 -10.03
CA ILE A 22 -14.08 2.71 -10.89
C ILE A 22 -12.82 3.43 -10.42
N LYS A 23 -12.92 4.72 -10.08
CA LYS A 23 -11.78 5.46 -9.53
C LYS A 23 -11.27 4.87 -8.22
N VAL A 24 -12.17 4.50 -7.31
CA VAL A 24 -11.80 3.88 -6.02
C VAL A 24 -11.10 2.54 -6.23
N ILE A 25 -11.58 1.71 -7.16
CA ILE A 25 -10.94 0.42 -7.49
C ILE A 25 -9.53 0.66 -8.06
N ILE A 26 -9.37 1.60 -9.00
CA ILE A 26 -8.06 1.95 -9.57
C ILE A 26 -7.09 2.41 -8.47
N LEU A 27 -7.54 3.27 -7.55
CA LEU A 27 -6.73 3.73 -6.42
C LEU A 27 -6.34 2.59 -5.48
N MET A 28 -7.25 1.66 -5.19
CA MET A 28 -6.99 0.46 -4.39
C MET A 28 -5.94 -0.43 -5.05
N VAL A 29 -6.02 -0.65 -6.37
CA VAL A 29 -5.06 -1.47 -7.12
C VAL A 29 -3.67 -0.82 -7.12
N ILE A 30 -3.58 0.48 -7.41
CA ILE A 30 -2.30 1.21 -7.38
C ILE A 30 -1.70 1.12 -5.97
N LYS A 31 -2.51 1.40 -4.93
CA LYS A 31 -2.09 1.27 -3.53
C LYS A 31 -1.56 -0.13 -3.26
N ASN A 32 -2.28 -1.17 -3.66
CA ASN A 32 -1.87 -2.54 -3.38
C ASN A 32 -0.57 -2.88 -4.09
N ILE A 33 -0.40 -2.55 -5.38
CA ILE A 33 0.85 -2.82 -6.11
C ILE A 33 2.04 -2.05 -5.51
N TRP A 34 1.84 -0.79 -5.14
CA TRP A 34 2.90 0.03 -4.54
C TRP A 34 3.23 -0.36 -3.10
N PHE A 35 2.28 -0.92 -2.35
CA PHE A 35 2.45 -1.27 -0.94
C PHE A 35 2.73 -2.78 -0.72
N ASP A 36 2.45 -3.64 -1.70
CA ASP A 36 2.84 -5.06 -1.69
C ASP A 36 4.30 -5.28 -2.09
N ALA A 37 4.99 -4.28 -2.63
CA ALA A 37 6.44 -4.35 -2.76
C ALA A 37 7.01 -4.44 -1.33
N PRO A 38 7.56 -5.59 -0.90
CA PRO A 38 8.02 -5.75 0.47
C PRO A 38 9.18 -4.77 0.68
N THR A 39 8.90 -3.66 1.37
CA THR A 39 9.91 -2.67 1.77
C THR A 39 10.80 -3.22 2.89
N ILE A 40 10.39 -4.35 3.49
CA ILE A 40 11.17 -5.10 4.45
C ILE A 40 11.83 -6.27 3.69
N PRO A 41 13.14 -6.19 3.41
CA PRO A 41 13.84 -7.31 2.80
C PRO A 41 13.75 -8.51 3.74
N LYS A 42 13.50 -9.71 3.18
CA LYS A 42 13.28 -10.97 3.91
C LYS A 42 14.38 -11.34 4.93
N ASN A 43 15.52 -10.65 4.91
CA ASN A 43 16.69 -10.87 5.76
C ASN A 43 17.13 -9.60 6.52
N PHE A 44 16.22 -8.64 6.79
CA PHE A 44 16.56 -7.45 7.59
C PHE A 44 16.98 -7.84 9.00
N ASP A 45 16.23 -8.74 9.64
CA ASP A 45 16.48 -9.17 11.01
C ASP A 45 17.86 -9.83 11.17
N ASN A 46 18.30 -10.63 10.19
CA ASN A 46 19.60 -11.30 10.22
C ASN A 46 20.77 -10.30 10.07
N GLN A 47 20.65 -9.33 9.16
CA GLN A 47 21.69 -8.31 8.96
C GLN A 47 21.78 -7.32 10.12
N VAL A 48 20.65 -6.99 10.74
CA VAL A 48 20.63 -6.17 11.95
C VAL A 48 21.16 -6.96 13.13
N ALA A 49 20.81 -8.25 13.27
CA ALA A 49 21.37 -9.12 14.29
C ALA A 49 22.90 -9.23 14.16
N GLU A 50 23.46 -9.42 12.95
CA GLU A 50 24.92 -9.40 12.76
C GLU A 50 25.56 -8.04 13.09
N ARG A 51 24.89 -6.93 12.76
CA ARG A 51 25.41 -5.58 13.05
C ARG A 51 25.27 -5.19 14.53
N ILE A 52 24.23 -5.66 15.23
CA ILE A 52 23.97 -5.36 16.66
C ILE A 52 24.71 -6.34 17.57
N ALA A 53 24.75 -7.63 17.23
CA ALA A 53 25.52 -8.62 17.99
C ALA A 53 27.03 -8.36 17.92
N GLY A 54 27.45 -7.50 16.98
CA GLY A 54 28.84 -7.29 16.65
C GLY A 54 29.39 -8.55 15.99
N ASN A 55 30.28 -8.38 15.01
CA ASN A 55 31.15 -9.49 14.63
C ASN A 55 31.79 -10.02 15.93
N PRO A 56 31.65 -11.31 16.30
CA PRO A 56 32.52 -11.88 17.31
C PRO A 56 33.91 -11.82 16.69
N SER A 57 34.62 -10.73 16.95
CA SER A 57 36.06 -10.67 16.76
C SER A 57 36.60 -11.96 17.36
N PRO A 58 37.35 -12.78 16.61
CA PRO A 58 38.01 -13.94 17.17
C PRO A 58 39.17 -13.39 18.02
N ILE A 59 38.85 -12.81 19.18
CA ILE A 59 39.82 -12.56 20.24
C ILE A 59 40.19 -13.94 20.74
N LYS A 60 41.27 -14.48 20.16
CA LYS A 60 41.98 -15.63 20.71
C LYS A 60 42.58 -15.18 22.03
N GLU A 61 41.83 -15.39 23.11
CA GLU A 61 42.35 -15.37 24.48
C GLU A 61 43.52 -16.36 24.53
N THR A 62 44.75 -15.84 24.53
CA THR A 62 45.97 -16.65 24.60
C THR A 62 46.31 -16.77 26.08
N ARG A 63 45.95 -17.92 26.67
CA ARG A 63 46.37 -18.30 28.02
C ARG A 63 47.64 -19.12 27.95
#